data_AF-A0A2G6EBU7-F1
#
_entry.id   AF-A0A2G6EBU7-F1
#
_cell.length_a   1.000
_cell.length_b   1.000
_cell.length_c   1.000
_cell.angle_alpha   90.00
_cell.angle_beta   90.00
_cell.angle_gamma   90.00
#
_symmetry.space_group_name_H-M   'P 1'
#
loop_
_entity.id
_entity.type
_entity.pdbx_description
1 polymer ?
#
loop_
_entity_poly.entity_id
_entity_poly.type
_entity_poly.pdbx_seq_one_letter_code
_entity_poly.pdbx_strand_id
1 'polypeptide(L)'
;MNYLDYILFFIIFIGFILGYKDGIIRKIIGLFGIVIAIFVAVTYSSKLGKYLLPMFNNEEYLAKIISGVIIFFVTIFIFAILKRLIHPSDKVTNFINQILGGIAGTIQILFMVSLILLFLNLISIPSEEDKTNSTLYKPVYSLMPTVIDLIVGKDFKTEGFLKDYIESKNNKELPEEFSNPIDLDTLLNNDN
;
A
#
# COMPACT_ATOMS: atom_id res chain seq x y z
N MET A 1 -12.72 -10.19 -15.70
CA MET A 1 -11.65 -11.14 -15.36
C MET A 1 -10.50 -10.94 -16.33
N ASN A 2 -9.46 -10.24 -15.89
CA ASN A 2 -8.28 -9.92 -16.70
C ASN A 2 -7.03 -10.59 -16.10
N TYR A 3 -5.87 -10.43 -16.72
CA TYR A 3 -4.57 -10.91 -16.26
C TYR A 3 -4.28 -10.57 -14.78
N LEU A 4 -4.72 -9.39 -14.34
CA LEU A 4 -4.63 -8.94 -12.96
C LEU A 4 -5.32 -9.89 -11.96
N ASP A 5 -6.48 -10.45 -12.30
CA ASP A 5 -7.18 -11.39 -11.42
C ASP A 5 -6.41 -12.71 -11.26
N TYR A 6 -5.80 -13.20 -12.34
CA TYR A 6 -4.97 -14.41 -12.28
C TYR A 6 -3.72 -14.19 -11.42
N ILE A 7 -3.08 -13.02 -11.53
CA ILE A 7 -1.94 -12.66 -10.66
C ILE A 7 -2.37 -12.60 -9.21
N LEU A 8 -3.46 -11.88 -8.90
CA LEU A 8 -3.96 -11.73 -7.54
C LEU A 8 -4.35 -13.09 -6.94
N PHE A 9 -5.06 -13.91 -7.70
CA PHE A 9 -5.43 -15.26 -7.29
C PHE A 9 -4.19 -16.12 -6.98
N PHE A 10 -3.17 -16.06 -7.83
CA PHE A 10 -1.92 -16.80 -7.62
C PHE A 10 -1.18 -16.35 -6.35
N ILE A 11 -1.09 -15.05 -6.11
CA ILE A 11 -0.46 -14.50 -4.88
C ILE A 11 -1.26 -14.92 -3.65
N ILE A 12 -2.59 -14.85 -3.71
CA ILE A 12 -3.48 -15.30 -2.64
C ILE A 12 -3.26 -16.79 -2.32
N PHE A 13 -3.17 -17.62 -3.36
CA PHE A 13 -2.92 -19.05 -3.23
C PHE A 13 -1.54 -19.34 -2.61
N ILE A 14 -0.51 -18.59 -3.00
CA ILE A 14 0.81 -18.65 -2.35
C ILE A 14 0.68 -18.32 -0.86
N GLY A 15 -0.07 -17.28 -0.50
CA GLY A 15 -0.34 -16.93 0.90
C GLY A 15 -0.93 -18.09 1.70
N PHE A 16 -1.87 -18.82 1.10
CA PHE A 16 -2.43 -20.04 1.68
C PHE A 16 -1.35 -21.11 1.91
N ILE A 17 -0.54 -21.43 0.90
CA ILE A 17 0.52 -22.45 1.01
C ILE A 17 1.54 -22.08 2.09
N LEU A 18 1.99 -20.82 2.11
CA LEU A 18 2.91 -20.32 3.15
C LEU A 18 2.26 -20.38 4.54
N GLY A 19 0.97 -20.03 4.61
CA GLY A 19 0.11 -20.22 5.78
C GLY A 19 0.12 -21.66 6.29
N TYR A 20 -0.15 -22.59 5.39
CA TYR A 20 -0.29 -24.01 5.66
C TYR A 20 1.01 -24.60 6.21
N LYS A 21 2.16 -24.19 5.66
CA LYS A 21 3.49 -24.59 6.12
C LYS A 21 3.88 -23.95 7.45
N ASP A 22 3.47 -22.71 7.68
CA ASP A 22 3.77 -21.98 8.92
C ASP A 22 2.87 -22.39 10.09
N GLY A 23 1.65 -22.87 9.85
CA GLY A 23 0.67 -23.17 10.89
C GLY A 23 0.08 -21.91 11.54
N ILE A 24 -0.96 -22.08 12.38
CA ILE A 24 -1.77 -20.96 12.87
C ILE A 24 -0.98 -20.01 13.80
N ILE A 25 -0.16 -20.55 14.70
CA ILE A 25 0.54 -19.78 15.74
C ILE A 25 1.46 -18.73 15.09
N ARG A 26 2.31 -19.15 14.15
CA ARG A 26 3.24 -18.25 13.43
C ARG A 26 2.49 -17.19 12.62
N LYS A 27 1.31 -17.53 12.08
CA LYS A 27 0.49 -16.63 11.27
C LYS A 27 -0.22 -15.57 12.09
N ILE A 28 -0.72 -15.93 13.28
CA ILE A 28 -1.31 -14.98 14.23
C ILE A 28 -0.29 -13.91 14.62
N ILE A 29 0.95 -14.29 14.94
CA ILE A 29 2.03 -13.35 15.27
C ILE A 29 2.31 -12.41 14.09
N GLY A 30 2.32 -12.94 12.86
CA GLY A 30 2.46 -12.13 11.65
C GLY A 30 1.33 -11.13 11.46
N LEU A 31 0.08 -11.53 11.73
CA LEU A 31 -1.09 -10.65 11.66
C LEU A 31 -1.04 -9.54 12.73
N PHE A 32 -0.68 -9.86 13.97
CA PHE A 32 -0.43 -8.85 15.00
C PHE A 32 0.70 -7.90 14.59
N GLY A 33 1.74 -8.43 13.94
CA GLY A 33 2.80 -7.62 13.36
C GLY A 33 2.31 -6.59 12.37
N ILE A 34 1.30 -6.91 11.54
CA ILE A 34 0.69 -5.94 10.62
C ILE A 34 -0.02 -4.83 11.38
N VAL A 35 -0.87 -5.16 12.35
CA VAL A 35 -1.62 -4.17 13.15
C VAL A 35 -0.65 -3.23 13.87
N ILE A 36 0.39 -3.77 14.50
CA ILE A 36 1.41 -2.99 15.20
C ILE A 36 2.23 -2.16 14.21
N ALA A 37 2.59 -2.71 13.04
CA ALA A 37 3.30 -1.97 12.00
C ALA A 37 2.50 -0.77 11.49
N ILE A 38 1.18 -0.91 11.30
CA ILE A 38 0.31 0.22 10.93
C ILE A 38 0.35 1.29 12.01
N PHE A 39 0.10 0.92 13.27
CA PHE A 39 0.08 1.85 14.39
C PHE A 39 1.41 2.62 14.54
N VAL A 40 2.53 1.91 14.48
CA VAL A 40 3.88 2.50 14.59
C VAL A 40 4.19 3.37 13.37
N ALA A 41 3.88 2.92 12.15
CA ALA A 41 4.10 3.70 10.93
C ALA A 41 3.34 5.04 10.96
N VAL A 42 2.06 4.99 11.31
CA VAL A 42 1.18 6.16 11.43
C VAL A 42 1.72 7.13 12.46
N THR A 43 2.06 6.64 13.65
CA THR A 43 2.53 7.47 14.78
C THR A 43 3.89 8.12 14.51
N TYR A 44 4.84 7.38 13.93
CA TYR A 44 6.22 7.82 13.79
C TYR A 44 6.58 8.37 12.39
N SER A 45 5.69 8.24 11.40
CA SER A 45 5.90 8.74 10.02
C SER A 45 6.30 10.21 9.97
N SER A 46 5.62 11.08 10.71
CA SER A 46 5.92 12.53 10.71
C SER A 46 7.28 12.83 11.34
N LYS A 47 7.68 12.05 12.36
CA LYS A 47 8.98 12.24 13.03
C LYS A 47 10.12 11.84 12.11
N LEU A 48 10.03 10.66 11.48
CA LEU A 48 11.04 10.20 10.53
C LEU A 48 11.03 11.04 9.24
N GLY A 49 9.86 11.53 8.81
CA GLY A 49 9.70 12.38 7.63
C GLY A 49 10.51 13.67 7.70
N LYS A 50 10.61 14.29 8.87
CA LYS A 50 11.44 15.49 9.09
C LYS A 50 12.93 15.22 8.85
N TYR A 51 13.42 14.03 9.17
CA TYR A 51 14.81 13.65 8.91
C TYR A 51 15.07 13.32 7.44
N LEU A 52 14.07 12.78 6.75
CA LEU A 52 14.14 12.43 5.32
C LEU A 52 13.78 13.59 4.38
N LEU A 53 13.25 14.69 4.91
CA LEU A 53 12.82 15.87 4.15
C LEU A 53 13.85 16.38 3.14
N PRO A 54 15.16 16.48 3.47
CA PRO A 54 16.17 16.94 2.52
C PRO A 54 16.38 16.00 1.32
N MET A 55 16.02 14.71 1.44
CA MET A 55 16.16 13.74 0.36
C MET A 55 15.05 13.86 -0.69
N PHE A 56 13.97 14.58 -0.39
CA PHE A 56 12.79 14.70 -1.25
C PHE A 56 12.50 16.15 -1.65
N ASN A 57 13.53 16.97 -1.88
CA ASN A 57 13.38 18.37 -2.29
C ASN A 57 12.47 19.20 -1.37
N ASN A 58 12.42 18.88 -0.07
CA ASN A 58 11.53 19.48 0.91
C ASN A 58 10.02 19.26 0.68
N GLU A 59 9.65 18.23 -0.09
CA GLU A 59 8.28 17.74 -0.22
C GLU A 59 7.87 16.98 1.07
N GLU A 60 7.34 17.72 2.06
CA GLU A 60 6.99 17.18 3.39
C GLU A 60 6.01 15.99 3.31
N TYR A 61 5.08 16.07 2.38
CA TYR A 61 4.08 15.06 2.14
C TYR A 61 4.71 13.73 1.68
N LEU A 62 5.55 13.78 0.65
CA LEU A 62 6.24 12.62 0.09
C LEU A 62 7.18 11.99 1.13
N ALA A 63 7.93 12.82 1.85
CA ALA A 63 8.83 12.38 2.91
C ALA A 63 8.09 11.64 4.03
N LYS A 64 6.90 12.13 4.44
CA LYS A 64 6.06 11.49 5.46
C LYS A 64 5.52 10.13 5.00
N ILE A 65 5.05 10.01 3.75
CA ILE A 65 4.58 8.72 3.21
C ILE A 65 5.73 7.71 3.24
N ILE A 66 6.85 8.05 2.63
CA ILE A 66 8.00 7.16 2.48
C ILE A 66 8.52 6.72 3.86
N SER A 67 8.51 7.63 4.82
CA SER A 67 8.82 7.30 6.22
C SER A 67 7.87 6.26 6.81
N GLY A 68 6.56 6.42 6.59
CA GLY A 68 5.56 5.44 7.00
C GLY A 68 5.82 4.06 6.38
N VAL A 69 6.14 4.02 5.08
CA VAL A 69 6.49 2.78 4.36
C VAL A 69 7.70 2.10 5.01
N ILE A 70 8.77 2.86 5.23
CA ILE A 70 10.01 2.33 5.83
C ILE A 70 9.71 1.76 7.21
N ILE A 71 9.04 2.51 8.07
CA ILE A 71 8.70 2.08 9.44
C ILE A 71 7.83 0.81 9.42
N PHE A 72 6.85 0.76 8.51
CA PHE A 72 5.98 -0.39 8.35
C PHE A 72 6.79 -1.65 8.00
N PHE A 73 7.61 -1.60 6.95
CA PHE A 73 8.40 -2.75 6.51
C PHE A 73 9.45 -3.18 7.53
N VAL A 74 10.10 -2.23 8.20
CA VAL A 74 11.04 -2.52 9.29
C VAL A 74 10.32 -3.24 10.44
N THR A 75 9.13 -2.78 10.82
CA THR A 75 8.34 -3.42 11.88
C THR A 75 7.92 -4.83 11.48
N ILE A 76 7.39 -5.01 10.26
CA ILE A 76 7.04 -6.35 9.72
C ILE A 76 8.26 -7.27 9.71
N PHE A 77 9.43 -6.76 9.34
CA PHE A 77 10.67 -7.53 9.32
C PHE A 77 11.06 -8.01 10.72
N ILE A 78 10.94 -7.16 11.74
CA ILE A 78 11.14 -7.54 13.14
C ILE A 78 10.19 -8.66 13.55
N PHE A 79 8.89 -8.54 13.23
CA PHE A 79 7.92 -9.61 13.50
C PHE A 79 8.19 -10.89 12.72
N ALA A 80 8.73 -10.79 11.51
CA ALA A 80 9.12 -11.94 10.70
C ALA A 80 10.29 -12.72 11.32
N ILE A 81 11.21 -12.03 12.01
CA ILE A 81 12.25 -12.66 12.81
C ILE A 81 11.62 -13.28 14.06
N LEU A 82 10.77 -12.54 14.78
CA LEU A 82 10.14 -12.99 16.02
C LEU A 82 9.35 -14.29 15.83
N LYS A 83 8.57 -14.40 14.75
CA LYS A 83 7.82 -15.64 14.44
C LYS A 83 8.72 -16.85 14.15
N ARG A 84 9.98 -16.64 13.74
CA ARG A 84 10.94 -17.72 13.44
C ARG A 84 11.62 -18.24 14.70
N LEU A 85 11.78 -17.38 15.72
CA LEU A 85 12.29 -17.79 17.02
C LEU A 85 11.31 -18.72 17.75
N ILE A 86 10.01 -18.55 17.46
CA ILE A 86 8.95 -19.37 18.03
C ILE A 86 8.94 -20.73 17.34
N HIS A 87 9.39 -21.73 18.09
CA HIS A 87 9.22 -23.13 17.75
C HIS A 87 7.93 -23.60 18.43
N PRO A 88 6.78 -23.60 17.73
CA PRO A 88 5.59 -24.19 18.31
C PRO A 88 5.93 -25.63 18.68
N SER A 89 5.80 -25.95 19.96
CA SER A 89 6.36 -27.17 20.56
C SER A 89 5.61 -28.45 20.17
N ASP A 90 4.76 -28.37 19.15
CA ASP A 90 3.81 -29.41 18.85
C ASP A 90 4.33 -30.31 17.74
N LYS A 91 4.81 -31.46 18.18
CA LYS A 91 5.00 -32.71 17.39
C LYS A 91 3.70 -33.24 16.76
N VAL A 92 2.61 -32.45 16.72
CA VAL A 92 1.36 -32.86 16.08
C VAL A 92 1.04 -31.87 14.98
N THR A 93 1.52 -32.18 13.79
CA THR A 93 0.96 -31.75 12.50
C THR A 93 -0.49 -32.23 12.42
N ASN A 94 -1.37 -31.57 13.17
CA ASN A 94 -2.79 -31.76 13.02
C ASN A 94 -3.20 -30.99 11.75
N PHE A 95 -3.82 -31.69 10.80
CA PHE A 95 -4.28 -31.11 9.53
C PHE A 95 -5.07 -29.80 9.74
N ILE A 96 -5.81 -29.71 10.85
CA ILE A 96 -6.53 -28.51 11.29
C ILE A 96 -5.60 -27.31 11.52
N ASN A 97 -4.46 -27.49 12.20
CA ASN A 97 -3.49 -26.41 12.44
C ASN A 97 -2.94 -25.84 11.11
N GLN A 98 -2.68 -26.71 10.14
CA GLN A 98 -2.18 -26.31 8.83
C GLN A 98 -3.27 -25.59 8.03
N ILE A 99 -4.51 -26.09 8.00
CA ILE A 99 -5.61 -25.39 7.33
C ILE A 99 -5.84 -24.00 7.93
N LEU A 100 -5.90 -23.89 9.26
CA LEU A 100 -6.08 -22.61 9.93
C LEU A 100 -4.89 -21.67 9.67
N GLY A 101 -3.68 -22.22 9.64
CA GLY A 101 -2.48 -21.50 9.18
C GLY A 101 -2.64 -21.00 7.75
N GLY A 102 -3.18 -21.83 6.84
CA GLY A 102 -3.48 -21.48 5.46
C GLY A 102 -4.44 -20.32 5.35
N ILE A 103 -5.58 -20.39 6.04
CA ILE A 103 -6.59 -19.31 6.09
C ILE A 103 -5.97 -18.02 6.64
N ALA A 104 -5.24 -18.10 7.76
CA ALA A 104 -4.56 -16.95 8.34
C ALA A 104 -3.48 -16.38 7.40
N GLY A 105 -2.80 -17.23 6.64
CA GLY A 105 -1.82 -16.82 5.60
C GLY A 105 -2.46 -16.14 4.40
N THR A 106 -3.63 -16.59 3.98
CA THR A 106 -4.44 -15.91 2.97
C THR A 106 -4.85 -14.51 3.44
N ILE A 107 -5.34 -14.38 4.67
CA ILE A 107 -5.70 -13.06 5.24
C ILE A 107 -4.46 -12.16 5.30
N GLN A 108 -3.33 -12.71 5.76
CA GLN A 108 -2.08 -11.96 5.85
C GLN A 108 -1.59 -11.47 4.47
N ILE A 109 -1.65 -12.31 3.43
CA ILE A 109 -1.21 -11.91 2.09
C ILE A 109 -2.18 -10.93 1.45
N LEU A 110 -3.49 -11.05 1.69
CA LEU A 110 -4.50 -10.10 1.24
C LEU A 110 -4.19 -8.68 1.75
N PHE A 111 -3.82 -8.56 3.02
CA PHE A 111 -3.39 -7.29 3.60
C PHE A 111 -2.09 -6.77 2.99
N MET A 112 -1.09 -7.62 2.77
CA MET A 112 0.16 -7.22 2.10
C MET A 112 -0.08 -6.76 0.66
N VAL A 113 -0.88 -7.50 -0.11
CA VAL A 113 -1.20 -7.15 -1.49
C VAL A 113 -1.99 -5.86 -1.55
N SER A 114 -2.99 -5.69 -0.69
CA SER A 114 -3.74 -4.44 -0.57
C SER A 114 -2.82 -3.24 -0.35
N LEU A 115 -1.82 -3.39 0.54
CA LEU A 115 -0.84 -2.34 0.80
C LEU A 115 0.05 -2.07 -0.42
N ILE A 116 0.52 -3.13 -1.09
CA ILE A 116 1.31 -3.01 -2.32
C ILE A 116 0.50 -2.28 -3.40
N LEU A 117 -0.79 -2.62 -3.57
CA LEU A 117 -1.67 -1.97 -4.54
C LEU A 117 -1.88 -0.48 -4.22
N LEU A 118 -1.93 -0.08 -2.95
CA LEU A 118 -1.95 1.34 -2.57
C LEU A 118 -0.71 2.08 -3.10
N PHE A 119 0.48 1.50 -2.95
CA PHE A 119 1.72 2.10 -3.45
C PHE A 119 1.79 2.10 -4.97
N LEU A 120 1.41 1.00 -5.61
CA LEU A 120 1.36 0.91 -7.07
C LEU A 120 0.39 1.95 -7.66
N ASN A 121 -0.72 2.21 -6.97
CA ASN A 121 -1.68 3.24 -7.40
C ASN A 121 -1.07 4.65 -7.39
N LEU A 122 -0.13 4.96 -6.49
CA LEU A 122 0.57 6.26 -6.46
C LEU A 122 1.43 6.49 -7.72
N ILE A 123 1.93 5.41 -8.31
CA ILE A 123 2.71 5.46 -9.57
C ILE A 123 1.84 5.11 -10.80
N SER A 124 0.51 5.12 -10.65
CA SER A 124 -0.46 4.82 -11.71
C SER A 124 -0.30 3.42 -12.34
N ILE A 125 0.03 2.43 -11.51
CA ILE A 125 0.08 1.02 -11.88
C ILE A 125 -0.92 0.26 -10.98
N PRO A 126 -1.69 -0.74 -11.46
CA PRO A 126 -1.98 -1.07 -12.86
C PRO A 126 -2.70 0.07 -13.61
N SER A 127 -2.92 -0.09 -14.92
CA SER A 127 -3.69 0.89 -15.70
C SER A 127 -5.15 0.96 -15.23
N GLU A 128 -5.85 2.08 -15.47
CA GLU A 128 -7.27 2.21 -15.12
C GLU A 128 -8.15 1.18 -15.84
N GLU A 129 -7.79 0.80 -17.07
CA GLU A 129 -8.45 -0.26 -17.82
C GLU A 129 -8.29 -1.63 -17.11
N ASP A 130 -7.10 -1.95 -16.61
CA ASP A 130 -6.87 -3.19 -15.88
C ASP A 130 -7.63 -3.23 -14.55
N LYS A 131 -7.74 -2.09 -13.86
CA LYS A 131 -8.49 -1.96 -12.61
C LYS A 131 -9.98 -2.19 -12.82
N THR A 132 -10.56 -1.55 -13.83
CA THR A 132 -12.00 -1.62 -14.12
C THR A 132 -12.44 -3.00 -14.61
N ASN A 133 -11.58 -3.69 -15.37
CA ASN A 133 -11.86 -5.03 -15.87
C ASN A 133 -11.55 -6.16 -14.85
N SER A 134 -10.96 -5.82 -13.69
CA SER A 134 -10.61 -6.76 -12.62
C SER A 134 -11.69 -6.84 -11.55
N THR A 135 -12.09 -8.05 -11.21
CA THR A 135 -13.07 -8.30 -10.15
C THR A 135 -12.42 -8.38 -8.76
N LEU A 136 -11.15 -8.82 -8.69
CA LEU A 136 -10.41 -8.94 -7.42
C LEU A 136 -9.71 -7.65 -7.01
N TYR A 137 -9.40 -6.73 -7.93
CA TYR A 137 -8.66 -5.52 -7.61
C TYR A 137 -9.34 -4.69 -6.52
N LYS A 138 -10.61 -4.29 -6.74
CA LYS A 138 -11.35 -3.44 -5.81
C LYS A 138 -11.47 -4.05 -4.40
N PRO A 139 -11.95 -5.29 -4.21
CA PRO A 139 -12.09 -5.86 -2.86
C PRO A 139 -10.75 -6.06 -2.15
N VAL A 140 -9.66 -6.36 -2.87
CA VAL A 140 -8.33 -6.49 -2.26
C VAL A 140 -7.76 -5.12 -1.93
N TYR A 141 -7.83 -4.15 -2.84
CA TYR A 141 -7.36 -2.78 -2.64
C TYR A 141 -8.00 -2.11 -1.41
N SER A 142 -9.31 -2.30 -1.19
CA SER A 142 -10.03 -1.64 -0.10
C SER A 142 -9.73 -2.16 1.31
N LEU A 143 -9.02 -3.30 1.46
CA LEU A 143 -8.78 -3.90 2.77
C LEU A 143 -7.90 -3.01 3.67
N MET A 144 -6.78 -2.51 3.15
CA MET A 144 -5.86 -1.67 3.93
C MET A 144 -6.47 -0.34 4.35
N PRO A 145 -7.09 0.46 3.45
CA PRO A 145 -7.77 1.69 3.86
C PRO A 145 -8.78 1.42 4.97
N THR A 146 -9.61 0.39 4.83
CA THR A 146 -10.61 0.02 5.84
C THR A 146 -9.98 -0.31 7.19
N VAL A 147 -8.87 -1.07 7.20
CA VAL A 147 -8.16 -1.43 8.44
C VAL A 147 -7.46 -0.23 9.07
N ILE A 148 -6.86 0.64 8.26
CA ILE A 148 -6.23 1.88 8.74
C ILE A 148 -7.29 2.77 9.38
N ASP A 149 -8.41 3.00 8.70
CA ASP A 149 -9.51 3.83 9.23
C ASP A 149 -10.11 3.23 10.51
N LEU A 150 -10.17 1.89 10.60
CA LEU A 150 -10.64 1.20 11.81
C LEU A 150 -9.66 1.33 12.99
N ILE A 151 -8.35 1.21 12.75
CA ILE A 151 -7.33 1.23 13.80
C ILE A 151 -7.03 2.65 14.27
N VAL A 152 -6.97 3.59 13.34
CA VAL A 152 -6.47 4.95 13.57
C VAL A 152 -7.60 5.97 13.71
N GLY A 153 -8.79 5.65 13.19
CA GLY A 153 -9.94 6.55 13.14
C GLY A 153 -9.97 7.35 11.83
N LYS A 154 -11.19 7.66 11.36
CA LYS A 154 -11.47 8.39 10.11
C LYS A 154 -10.82 9.77 10.01
N ASP A 155 -10.40 10.35 11.14
CA ASP A 155 -9.77 11.67 11.21
C ASP A 155 -8.30 11.64 10.78
N PHE A 156 -7.67 10.46 10.73
CA PHE A 156 -6.42 10.29 10.01
C PHE A 156 -6.75 10.29 8.52
N LYS A 157 -6.68 11.49 7.91
CA LYS A 157 -7.14 11.79 6.54
C LYS A 157 -6.49 10.93 5.43
N THR A 158 -6.71 9.62 5.35
CA THR A 158 -6.25 8.75 4.25
C THR A 158 -6.81 9.25 2.91
N GLU A 159 -8.04 9.76 2.91
CA GLU A 159 -8.66 10.40 1.75
C GLU A 159 -8.02 11.75 1.42
N GLY A 160 -7.59 12.54 2.41
CA GLY A 160 -6.78 13.74 2.17
C GLY A 160 -5.40 13.39 1.63
N PHE A 161 -4.76 12.33 2.14
CA PHE A 161 -3.50 11.82 1.60
C PHE A 161 -3.66 11.46 0.10
N LEU A 162 -4.59 10.58 -0.24
CA LEU A 162 -4.74 10.15 -1.64
C LEU A 162 -5.25 11.27 -2.55
N LYS A 163 -6.18 12.10 -2.07
CA LYS A 163 -6.77 13.20 -2.85
C LYS A 163 -5.76 14.32 -3.08
N ASP A 164 -5.02 14.77 -2.07
CA ASP A 164 -4.03 15.85 -2.20
C ASP A 164 -2.87 15.42 -3.12
N TYR A 165 -2.47 14.14 -3.11
CA TYR A 165 -1.47 13.60 -4.05
C TYR A 165 -2.01 13.54 -5.49
N ILE A 166 -3.22 13.02 -5.69
CA ILE A 166 -3.86 12.96 -7.02
C ILE A 166 -4.10 14.38 -7.58
N GLU A 167 -4.49 15.32 -6.72
CA GLU A 167 -4.74 16.72 -7.05
C GLU A 167 -3.43 17.46 -7.36
N SER A 168 -2.35 17.21 -6.61
CA SER A 168 -1.00 17.75 -6.92
C SER A 168 -0.41 17.24 -8.23
N LYS A 169 -0.72 16.01 -8.62
CA LYS A 169 -0.30 15.42 -9.90
C LYS A 169 -1.05 16.05 -11.08
N ASN A 170 -2.37 16.20 -10.95
CA ASN A 170 -3.20 16.83 -11.98
C ASN A 170 -2.87 18.31 -12.19
N ASN A 171 -2.42 19.02 -11.15
CA ASN A 171 -2.06 20.44 -11.24
C ASN A 171 -0.63 20.70 -11.78
N LYS A 172 0.15 19.64 -12.03
CA LYS A 172 1.50 19.74 -12.64
C LYS A 172 1.48 19.50 -14.17
N GLU A 173 0.35 19.12 -14.75
CA GLU A 173 0.18 18.95 -16.20
C GLU A 173 -0.68 20.07 -16.78
N LEU A 174 -0.11 21.28 -16.83
CA LEU A 174 -0.34 22.34 -17.83
C LEU A 174 0.41 23.59 -17.34
N PRO A 175 1.55 23.97 -17.95
CA PRO A 175 2.05 25.33 -17.82
C PRO A 175 0.94 26.28 -18.31
N GLU A 176 0.49 27.20 -17.46
CA GLU A 176 -0.45 28.29 -17.83
C GLU A 176 0.04 29.11 -19.05
N GLU A 177 1.31 28.95 -19.42
CA GLU A 177 1.96 29.57 -20.57
C GLU A 177 1.42 29.10 -21.94
N PHE A 178 0.65 28.00 -22.01
CA PHE A 178 0.06 27.50 -23.27
C PHE A 178 -1.47 27.59 -23.36
N SER A 179 -2.16 28.15 -22.35
CA SER A 179 -3.63 28.28 -22.34
C SER A 179 -4.18 29.53 -23.03
N ASN A 180 -3.33 30.49 -23.39
CA ASN A 180 -3.78 31.62 -24.20
C ASN A 180 -3.70 31.24 -25.69
N PRO A 181 -4.79 31.37 -26.46
CA PRO A 181 -4.71 31.27 -27.91
C PRO A 181 -3.65 32.25 -28.40
N ILE A 182 -2.73 31.78 -29.24
CA ILE A 182 -1.77 32.65 -29.91
C ILE A 182 -2.58 33.69 -30.68
N ASP A 183 -2.48 34.95 -30.24
CA ASP A 183 -3.12 36.08 -30.90
C ASP A 183 -2.37 36.37 -32.21
N LEU A 184 -2.79 35.70 -33.30
CA LEU A 184 -2.21 35.84 -34.63
C LEU A 184 -2.31 37.27 -35.18
N ASP A 185 -3.16 38.13 -34.61
CA ASP A 185 -3.29 39.52 -35.03
C ASP A 185 -2.06 40.35 -34.62
N THR A 186 -1.34 39.95 -33.57
CA THR A 186 -0.09 40.60 -33.13
C THR A 186 1.11 40.26 -34.01
N LEU A 187 1.08 39.12 -34.70
CA LEU A 187 2.18 38.67 -35.59
C LEU A 187 2.07 39.22 -37.01
N LEU A 188 0.89 39.69 -37.42
CA LEU A 188 0.65 40.20 -38.78
C LEU A 188 0.75 41.73 -38.89
N ASN A 189 0.93 42.45 -37.79
CA ASN A 189 0.91 43.92 -37.76
C ASN A 189 2.26 44.58 -37.46
N ASN A 190 3.36 43.81 -37.39
CA ASN A 190 4.68 44.34 -37.02
C ASN A 190 5.64 44.56 -38.20
N ASP A 191 5.15 44.52 -39.43
CA ASP A 191 5.87 44.96 -40.62
C ASP A 191 5.22 46.23 -41.18
N ASN A 192 5.55 47.38 -40.58
CA ASN A 192 5.45 48.72 -41.18
C ASN A 192 6.53 49.65 -40.60
#